data_AF-A0A0N8JY05-F1
#
_entry.id   AF-A0A0N8JY05-F1
#
_cell.length_a   1.000
_cell.length_b   1.000
_cell.length_c   1.000
_cell.angle_alpha   90.00
_cell.angle_beta   90.00
_cell.angle_gamma   90.00
#
_symmetry.space_group_name_H-M   'P 1'
#
loop_
_entity.id
_entity.type
_entity.pdbx_description
1 polymer ?
#
loop_
_entity_poly.entity_id
_entity_poly.type
_entity_poly.pdbx_seq_one_letter_code
_entity_poly.pdbx_strand_id
1 'polypeptide(L)'
;QCLCGQCTCHPSGDPRVHGKNCECDDRQCEDVDGEVCGGNGFCSCGRCICGDGWFGRLCQFPRSCNMSDADSKSLCETSDGVACTGKGSCHCGKCICSPQEWYVSGEFCECDDRDCDKHDGLICTGNGWCNCGNCDCWEGWTGNACEIWVGSEN
;
A
#
# COMPACT_ATOMS: atom_id res chain seq x y z
N GLN A 1 -20.63 -8.20 17.46
CA GLN A 1 -21.79 -8.95 17.98
C GLN A 1 -23.07 -8.35 17.41
N CYS A 2 -24.10 -9.13 17.09
CA CYS A 2 -25.40 -8.60 16.65
C CYS A 2 -26.50 -8.94 17.65
N LEU A 3 -27.31 -7.97 18.04
CA LEU A 3 -28.45 -8.14 18.93
C LEU A 3 -29.63 -7.32 18.41
N CYS A 4 -30.78 -7.97 18.19
CA CYS A 4 -32.01 -7.32 17.70
C CYS A 4 -31.82 -6.47 16.42
N GLY A 5 -30.94 -6.90 15.50
CA GLY A 5 -30.69 -6.20 14.23
C GLY A 5 -29.75 -4.99 14.34
N GLN A 6 -29.12 -4.77 15.49
CA GLN A 6 -28.05 -3.80 15.68
C GLN A 6 -26.72 -4.53 15.88
N CYS A 7 -25.68 -4.07 15.19
CA CYS A 7 -24.32 -4.61 15.33
C CYS A 7 -23.48 -3.73 16.26
N THR A 8 -22.84 -4.37 17.23
CA THR A 8 -21.73 -3.80 18.01
C THR A 8 -20.42 -4.24 17.37
N CYS A 9 -19.61 -3.28 16.95
CA CYS A 9 -18.33 -3.53 16.29
C CYS A 9 -17.26 -3.94 17.29
N HIS A 10 -16.31 -4.76 16.83
CA HIS A 10 -15.19 -5.23 17.62
C HIS A 10 -13.85 -4.94 16.90
N PRO A 11 -12.79 -4.60 17.63
CA PRO A 11 -12.74 -4.46 19.10
C PRO A 11 -13.60 -3.30 19.62
N SER A 12 -14.29 -3.54 20.73
CA SER A 12 -15.29 -2.59 21.26
C SER A 12 -14.62 -1.28 21.65
N GLY A 13 -15.14 -0.15 21.17
CA GLY A 13 -14.58 1.17 21.46
C GLY A 13 -13.49 1.63 20.47
N ASP A 14 -13.14 0.83 19.48
CA ASP A 14 -12.33 1.28 18.35
C ASP A 14 -13.22 2.00 17.32
N PRO A 15 -13.10 3.33 17.17
CA PRO A 15 -13.95 4.10 16.26
C PRO A 15 -13.65 3.81 14.78
N ARG A 16 -12.54 3.14 14.47
CA ARG A 16 -12.13 2.83 13.09
C ARG A 16 -12.96 1.71 12.47
N VAL A 17 -13.60 0.87 13.30
CA VAL A 17 -14.51 -0.18 12.82
C VAL A 17 -15.94 0.32 12.93
N HIS A 18 -16.58 0.57 11.79
CA HIS A 18 -17.89 1.21 11.73
C HIS A 18 -18.75 0.65 10.59
N GLY A 19 -19.92 1.25 10.39
CA GLY A 19 -20.96 0.77 9.48
C GLY A 19 -22.08 0.03 10.21
N LYS A 20 -23.20 -0.17 9.52
CA LYS A 20 -24.41 -0.78 10.12
C LYS A 20 -24.16 -2.22 10.56
N ASN A 21 -23.29 -2.91 9.82
CA ASN A 21 -22.92 -4.29 10.01
C ASN A 21 -21.45 -4.44 10.41
N CYS A 22 -20.77 -3.35 10.81
CA CYS A 22 -19.33 -3.32 11.09
C CYS A 22 -18.48 -3.76 9.89
N GLU A 23 -18.93 -3.38 8.70
CA GLU A 23 -18.36 -3.75 7.42
C GLU A 23 -17.18 -2.88 7.00
N CYS A 24 -16.96 -1.75 7.67
CA CYS A 24 -15.91 -0.82 7.36
C CYS A 24 -14.83 -0.83 8.42
N ASP A 25 -13.58 -0.77 7.98
CA ASP A 25 -12.40 -0.68 8.82
C ASP A 25 -11.44 0.35 8.24
N ASP A 26 -11.27 1.47 8.93
CA ASP A 26 -10.44 2.57 8.46
C ASP A 26 -8.95 2.20 8.38
N ARG A 27 -8.53 1.11 9.05
CA ARG A 27 -7.17 0.56 8.93
C ARG A 27 -6.82 0.13 7.52
N GLN A 28 -7.82 -0.16 6.68
CA GLN A 28 -7.63 -0.45 5.26
C GLN A 28 -7.15 0.75 4.43
N CYS A 29 -7.23 1.95 5.01
CA CYS A 29 -6.77 3.21 4.44
C CYS A 29 -5.50 3.75 5.13
N GLU A 30 -4.91 3.02 6.07
CA GLU A 30 -3.65 3.41 6.72
C GLU A 30 -2.50 3.26 5.71
N ASP A 31 -1.58 4.22 5.73
CA ASP A 31 -0.30 4.11 5.04
C ASP A 31 0.74 3.37 5.90
N VAL A 32 1.99 3.34 5.42
CA VAL A 32 3.10 2.68 6.12
C VAL A 32 3.43 3.31 7.47
N ASP A 33 3.06 4.58 7.68
CA ASP A 33 3.25 5.31 8.93
C ASP A 33 2.04 5.14 9.88
N GLY A 34 0.99 4.44 9.44
CA GLY A 34 -0.24 4.25 10.19
C GLY A 34 -1.23 5.42 10.07
N GLU A 35 -0.99 6.36 9.16
CA GLU A 35 -1.86 7.52 8.97
C GLU A 35 -3.00 7.17 8.00
N VAL A 36 -4.25 7.35 8.46
CA VAL A 36 -5.43 7.10 7.63
C VAL A 36 -5.51 8.16 6.54
N CYS A 37 -5.46 7.72 5.28
CA CYS A 37 -5.48 8.60 4.10
C CYS A 37 -4.40 9.71 4.18
N GLY A 38 -3.23 9.36 4.70
CA GLY A 38 -2.09 10.26 4.85
C GLY A 38 -2.40 11.53 5.65
N GLY A 39 -3.44 11.50 6.49
CA GLY A 39 -3.96 12.66 7.24
C GLY A 39 -4.67 13.73 6.39
N ASN A 40 -4.85 13.50 5.09
CA ASN A 40 -5.35 14.49 4.12
C ASN A 40 -6.73 14.15 3.55
N GLY A 41 -7.51 13.36 4.29
CA GLY A 41 -8.84 12.93 3.88
C GLY A 41 -9.51 12.10 4.96
N PHE A 42 -10.57 11.39 4.56
CA PHE A 42 -11.22 10.39 5.42
C PHE A 42 -11.39 9.07 4.68
N CYS A 43 -11.35 7.97 5.41
CA CYS A 43 -11.61 6.65 4.85
C CYS A 43 -13.12 6.42 4.74
N SER A 44 -13.56 6.02 3.54
CA SER A 44 -14.91 5.56 3.27
C SER A 44 -14.84 4.08 2.90
N CYS A 45 -14.87 3.22 3.92
CA CYS A 45 -14.94 1.76 3.78
C CYS A 45 -13.87 1.20 2.81
N GLY A 46 -12.59 1.47 3.11
CA GLY A 46 -11.46 1.01 2.29
C GLY A 46 -11.10 1.92 1.12
N ARG A 47 -11.78 3.05 0.94
CA ARG A 47 -11.44 4.08 -0.06
C ARG A 47 -11.25 5.44 0.58
N CYS A 48 -10.09 6.06 0.36
CA CYS A 48 -9.87 7.43 0.78
C CYS A 48 -10.65 8.44 -0.07
N ILE A 49 -11.31 9.36 0.62
CA ILE A 49 -11.91 10.57 0.05
C ILE A 49 -11.01 11.74 0.43
N CYS A 50 -10.23 12.20 -0.54
CA CYS A 50 -9.23 13.25 -0.32
C CYS A 50 -9.87 14.61 -0.14
N GLY A 51 -9.31 15.37 0.81
CA GLY A 51 -9.63 16.77 1.00
C GLY A 51 -9.18 17.64 -0.17
N ASP A 52 -9.57 18.91 -0.11
CA ASP A 52 -9.22 19.89 -1.12
C ASP A 52 -7.71 20.02 -1.27
N GLY A 53 -7.26 20.04 -2.52
CA GLY A 53 -5.83 20.12 -2.83
C GLY A 53 -5.05 18.83 -2.68
N TRP A 54 -5.67 17.68 -2.38
CA TRP A 54 -4.97 16.39 -2.26
C TRP A 54 -5.51 15.32 -3.23
N PHE A 55 -4.67 14.37 -3.59
CA PHE A 55 -5.02 13.23 -4.45
C PHE A 55 -4.10 12.02 -4.22
N GLY A 56 -4.41 10.91 -4.89
CA GLY A 56 -3.73 9.63 -4.72
C GLY A 56 -4.62 8.62 -3.99
N ARG A 57 -4.19 7.36 -3.95
CA ARG A 57 -4.95 6.27 -3.31
C ARG A 57 -5.17 6.53 -1.82
N LEU A 58 -4.16 7.08 -1.16
CA LEU A 58 -4.14 7.41 0.26
C LEU A 58 -4.03 8.92 0.47
N CYS A 59 -4.44 9.73 -0.51
CA CYS A 59 -4.33 11.20 -0.46
C CYS A 59 -2.91 11.71 -0.16
N GLN A 60 -1.89 10.96 -0.58
CA GLN A 60 -0.50 11.21 -0.24
C GLN A 60 0.16 12.31 -1.10
N PHE A 61 -0.51 12.79 -2.14
CA PHE A 61 0.04 13.77 -3.07
C PHE A 61 -0.72 15.11 -3.02
N PRO A 62 -0.04 16.24 -2.84
CA PRO A 62 -0.66 17.55 -2.98
C PRO A 62 -0.87 17.86 -4.48
N ARG A 63 -2.02 18.44 -4.88
CA ARG A 63 -2.31 18.81 -6.28
C ARG A 63 -1.41 19.91 -6.82
N SER A 64 -0.87 20.76 -5.93
CA SER A 64 0.06 21.82 -6.27
C SER A 64 1.13 21.96 -5.18
N CYS A 65 2.30 22.44 -5.58
CA CYS A 65 3.40 22.74 -4.69
C CYS A 65 4.09 24.02 -5.16
N ASN A 66 4.73 24.73 -4.24
CA ASN A 66 5.54 25.91 -4.56
C ASN A 66 6.98 25.49 -4.88
N MET A 67 7.14 24.79 -5.99
CA MET A 67 8.41 24.24 -6.45
C MET A 67 8.49 24.30 -7.98
N SER A 68 9.70 24.50 -8.52
CA SER A 68 9.88 24.48 -9.97
C SER A 68 9.89 23.05 -10.50
N ASP A 69 9.57 22.87 -11.80
CA ASP A 69 9.64 21.56 -12.44
C ASP A 69 11.06 20.94 -12.37
N ALA A 70 12.10 21.78 -12.39
CA ALA A 70 13.48 21.34 -12.29
C ALA A 70 13.80 20.81 -10.89
N ASP A 71 13.43 21.57 -9.84
CA ASP A 71 13.63 21.14 -8.45
C ASP A 71 12.83 19.87 -8.16
N SER A 72 11.57 19.81 -8.61
CA SER A 72 10.73 18.62 -8.48
C SER A 72 11.42 17.41 -9.11
N LYS A 73 11.87 17.52 -10.37
CA LYS A 73 12.53 16.43 -11.07
C LYS A 73 13.81 15.98 -10.37
N SER A 74 14.63 16.91 -9.86
CA SER A 74 15.87 16.56 -9.17
C SER A 74 15.67 15.71 -7.92
N LEU A 75 14.51 15.80 -7.26
CA LEU A 75 14.16 14.98 -6.09
C LEU A 75 13.68 13.57 -6.46
N CYS A 76 13.31 13.34 -7.72
CA CYS A 76 12.82 12.06 -8.22
C CYS A 76 13.86 11.30 -9.05
N GLU A 77 14.99 11.92 -9.39
CA GLU A 77 16.06 11.32 -10.18
C GLU A 77 16.90 10.38 -9.30
N THR A 78 17.07 9.14 -9.77
CA THR A 78 17.98 8.17 -9.14
C THR A 78 19.44 8.44 -9.54
N SER A 79 20.39 7.66 -8.98
CA SER A 79 21.82 7.77 -9.31
C SER A 79 22.14 7.62 -10.80
N ASP A 80 21.26 6.95 -11.55
CA ASP A 80 21.41 6.72 -12.99
C ASP A 80 20.83 7.87 -13.84
N GLY A 81 20.33 8.94 -13.20
CA GLY A 81 19.73 10.10 -13.87
C GLY A 81 18.34 9.84 -14.43
N VAL A 82 17.69 8.74 -14.03
CA VAL A 82 16.34 8.38 -14.47
C VAL A 82 15.35 8.71 -13.37
N ALA A 83 14.39 9.59 -13.68
CA ALA A 83 13.32 9.91 -12.74
C ALA A 83 12.40 8.71 -12.52
N CYS A 84 12.11 8.38 -11.25
CA CYS A 84 11.17 7.33 -10.86
C CYS A 84 11.42 5.99 -11.57
N THR A 85 12.70 5.64 -11.77
CA THR A 85 13.19 4.45 -12.49
C THR A 85 12.57 4.21 -13.88
N GLY A 86 11.91 5.23 -14.46
CA GLY A 86 11.15 5.12 -15.70
C GLY A 86 9.79 4.43 -15.58
N LYS A 87 9.39 4.00 -14.37
CA LYS A 87 8.11 3.30 -14.10
C LYS A 87 7.03 4.23 -13.52
N GLY A 88 7.26 5.54 -13.55
CA GLY A 88 6.34 6.53 -13.01
C GLY A 88 6.59 7.94 -13.49
N SER A 89 5.85 8.88 -12.91
CA SER A 89 6.00 10.32 -13.15
C SER A 89 6.36 11.05 -11.87
N CYS A 90 7.27 12.01 -11.95
CA CYS A 90 7.60 12.86 -10.81
C CYS A 90 6.57 13.99 -10.65
N HIS A 91 6.06 14.17 -9.45
CA HIS A 91 5.13 15.23 -9.08
C HIS A 91 5.48 15.78 -7.70
N CYS A 92 5.75 17.08 -7.63
CA CYS A 92 6.09 17.74 -6.37
C CYS A 92 7.21 17.03 -5.58
N GLY A 93 8.24 16.56 -6.28
CA GLY A 93 9.40 15.89 -5.71
C GLY A 93 9.13 14.46 -5.21
N LYS A 94 7.98 13.88 -5.55
CA LYS A 94 7.64 12.49 -5.24
C LYS A 94 7.28 11.73 -6.51
N CYS A 95 7.64 10.45 -6.56
CA CYS A 95 7.24 9.60 -7.67
C CYS A 95 5.79 9.11 -7.52
N ILE A 96 5.05 9.18 -8.61
CA ILE A 96 3.75 8.56 -8.79
C ILE A 96 3.96 7.39 -9.73
N CYS A 97 3.94 6.17 -9.19
CA CYS A 97 4.12 4.95 -9.97
C CYS A 97 2.94 4.68 -10.90
N SER A 98 3.22 4.03 -12.03
CA SER A 98 2.23 3.82 -13.08
C SER A 98 0.98 3.08 -12.55
N PRO A 99 -0.22 3.65 -12.67
CA PRO A 99 -1.44 3.04 -12.12
C PRO A 99 -1.87 1.76 -12.84
N GLN A 100 -1.32 1.49 -14.03
CA GLN A 100 -1.54 0.24 -14.77
C GLN A 100 -0.75 -0.92 -14.17
N GLU A 101 0.26 -0.61 -13.35
CA GLU A 101 1.21 -1.55 -12.79
C GLU A 101 1.11 -1.53 -11.26
N TRP A 102 0.00 -2.07 -10.72
CA TRP A 102 -0.25 -2.10 -9.28
C TRP A 102 0.84 -2.84 -8.48
N TYR A 103 1.61 -3.70 -9.15
CA TYR A 103 2.76 -4.43 -8.64
C TYR A 103 4.04 -3.58 -8.61
N VAL A 104 4.01 -2.33 -9.08
CA VAL A 104 5.15 -1.41 -8.99
C VAL A 104 4.96 -0.45 -7.82
N SER A 105 5.94 -0.39 -6.93
CA SER A 105 5.91 0.42 -5.70
C SER A 105 7.31 0.95 -5.35
N GLY A 106 7.44 1.59 -4.18
CA GLY A 106 8.68 2.22 -3.73
C GLY A 106 8.71 3.74 -3.92
N GLU A 107 9.70 4.39 -3.31
CA GLU A 107 9.84 5.86 -3.32
C GLU A 107 10.16 6.40 -4.73
N PHE A 108 10.88 5.60 -5.51
CA PHE A 108 11.29 5.87 -6.89
C PHE A 108 10.69 4.86 -7.88
N CYS A 109 9.62 4.15 -7.48
CA CYS A 109 8.98 3.09 -8.29
C CYS A 109 9.94 1.94 -8.65
N GLU A 110 10.93 1.69 -7.80
CA GLU A 110 12.01 0.71 -7.97
C GLU A 110 11.57 -0.73 -7.69
N CYS A 111 10.51 -0.92 -6.91
CA CYS A 111 10.02 -2.23 -6.52
C CYS A 111 9.05 -2.75 -7.57
N ASP A 112 9.27 -3.99 -8.03
CA ASP A 112 8.37 -4.68 -8.96
C ASP A 112 8.04 -6.06 -8.38
N ASP A 113 6.81 -6.23 -7.91
CA ASP A 113 6.42 -7.43 -7.18
C ASP A 113 6.44 -8.70 -8.06
N ARG A 114 6.54 -8.53 -9.39
CA ARG A 114 6.69 -9.64 -10.34
C ARG A 114 8.08 -10.26 -10.31
N ASP A 115 9.06 -9.54 -9.76
CA ASP A 115 10.45 -9.96 -9.63
C ASP A 115 10.67 -10.83 -8.38
N CYS A 116 9.69 -10.94 -7.48
CA CYS A 116 9.73 -11.88 -6.37
C CYS A 116 9.83 -13.33 -6.84
N ASP A 117 10.45 -14.15 -5.98
CA ASP A 117 10.64 -15.57 -6.22
C ASP A 117 9.32 -16.32 -6.43
N LYS A 118 9.37 -17.30 -7.33
CA LYS A 118 8.24 -18.12 -7.75
C LYS A 118 8.58 -19.58 -7.57
N HIS A 119 7.63 -20.35 -7.06
CA HIS A 119 7.66 -21.80 -7.11
C HIS A 119 6.38 -22.28 -7.81
N ASP A 120 6.52 -23.23 -8.75
CA ASP A 120 5.44 -23.69 -9.65
C ASP A 120 4.70 -22.55 -10.38
N GLY A 121 5.41 -21.45 -10.67
CA GLY A 121 4.87 -20.29 -11.39
C GLY A 121 4.08 -19.30 -10.53
N LEU A 122 3.95 -19.53 -9.22
CA LEU A 122 3.21 -18.67 -8.30
C LEU A 122 4.16 -17.83 -7.44
N ILE A 123 3.97 -16.50 -7.46
CA ILE A 123 4.76 -15.54 -6.64
C ILE A 123 4.52 -15.84 -5.16
N CYS A 124 5.62 -16.00 -4.42
CA CYS A 124 5.60 -16.34 -2.99
C CYS A 124 4.66 -17.51 -2.66
N THR A 125 4.42 -18.41 -3.63
CA THR A 125 3.44 -19.51 -3.58
C THR A 125 2.04 -19.15 -3.09
N GLY A 126 1.69 -17.86 -3.06
CA GLY A 126 0.47 -17.37 -2.41
C GLY A 126 0.46 -17.53 -0.89
N ASN A 127 1.59 -17.89 -0.26
CA ASN A 127 1.77 -18.08 1.18
C ASN A 127 2.61 -16.96 1.83
N GLY A 128 2.70 -15.84 1.15
CA GLY A 128 3.46 -14.67 1.56
C GLY A 128 3.05 -13.49 0.70
N TRP A 129 3.55 -12.32 1.07
CA TRP A 129 3.42 -11.12 0.26
C TRP A 129 4.79 -10.73 -0.29
N CYS A 130 4.82 -10.21 -1.51
CA CYS A 130 6.06 -9.72 -2.09
C CYS A 130 6.40 -8.35 -1.50
N ASN A 131 7.61 -8.22 -0.99
CA ASN A 131 8.20 -7.01 -0.46
C ASN A 131 9.43 -6.66 -1.29
N CYS A 132 9.22 -5.90 -2.38
CA CYS A 132 10.30 -5.36 -3.21
C CYS A 132 11.35 -6.41 -3.63
N GLY A 133 10.89 -7.55 -4.17
CA GLY A 133 11.76 -8.64 -4.65
C GLY A 133 12.05 -9.73 -3.61
N ASN A 134 11.61 -9.59 -2.35
CA ASN A 134 11.68 -10.65 -1.35
C ASN A 134 10.29 -11.13 -0.93
N CYS A 135 10.11 -12.43 -0.71
CA CYS A 135 8.85 -12.94 -0.17
C CYS A 135 8.85 -12.90 1.36
N ASP A 136 7.90 -12.14 1.92
CA ASP A 136 7.63 -12.12 3.34
C ASP A 136 6.56 -13.18 3.65
N CYS A 137 7.02 -14.34 4.10
CA CYS A 137 6.19 -15.51 4.32
C CYS A 137 5.24 -15.34 5.49
N TRP A 138 4.03 -15.86 5.33
CA TRP A 138 3.06 -15.97 6.43
C TRP A 138 3.55 -16.95 7.49
N GLU A 139 2.97 -16.85 8.68
CA GLU A 139 3.32 -17.73 9.79
C GLU A 139 3.22 -19.22 9.40
N GLY A 140 4.27 -19.98 9.71
CA GLY A 140 4.37 -21.40 9.37
C GLY A 140 4.91 -21.69 7.97
N TRP A 141 5.17 -20.68 7.14
CA TRP A 141 5.80 -20.84 5.82
C TRP A 141 7.24 -20.29 5.80
N THR A 142 8.11 -20.94 5.02
CA THR A 142 9.50 -20.54 4.81
C THR A 142 9.99 -20.94 3.41
N GLY A 143 11.26 -20.68 3.11
CA GLY A 143 11.81 -20.74 1.75
C GLY A 143 11.76 -19.38 1.06
N ASN A 144 12.50 -19.23 -0.04
CA ASN A 144 12.61 -17.95 -0.74
C ASN A 144 11.30 -17.56 -1.45
N ALA A 145 10.51 -18.56 -1.87
CA ALA A 145 9.18 -18.37 -2.45
C ALA A 145 8.07 -18.80 -1.48
N CYS A 146 8.36 -18.90 -0.17
CA CYS A 146 7.42 -19.40 0.85
C CYS A 146 6.84 -20.79 0.56
N GLU A 147 7.61 -21.64 -0.11
CA GLU A 147 7.18 -22.94 -0.62
C GLU A 147 7.22 -24.08 0.40
N ILE A 148 7.82 -23.84 1.58
CA ILE A 148 8.03 -24.87 2.61
C ILE A 148 7.11 -24.60 3.80
N TRP A 149 6.19 -25.53 4.08
CA TRP A 149 5.40 -25.51 5.30
C TRP A 149 6.19 -26.12 6.46
N VAL A 150 6.35 -25.35 7.54
CA VAL A 150 7.00 -25.75 8.80
C VAL A 150 6.07 -25.64 10.01
N GLY A 151 4.82 -25.19 9.80
CA GLY A 151 3.80 -25.17 10.84
C GLY A 151 3.54 -26.60 11.34
N SER A 152 3.67 -26.78 12.65
CA SER A 152 3.63 -28.05 13.36
C SER A 152 2.56 -29.03 12.83
N GLU A 153 2.98 -30.24 12.46
CA GLU A 153 2.14 -31.42 12.61
C GLU A 153 1.86 -31.59 14.11
N ASN A 154 0.64 -31.28 14.54
CA ASN A 154 0.14 -31.68 15.84
C ASN A 154 -1.32 -32.14 15.71
#